data_AF-A0A8S3HJL3-F1
#
_entry.id   AF-A0A8S3HJL3-F1
#
_cell.length_a   1.000
_cell.length_b   1.000
_cell.length_c   1.000
_cell.angle_alpha   90.00
_cell.angle_beta   90.00
_cell.angle_gamma   90.00
#
_symmetry.space_group_name_H-M   'P 1'
#
loop_
_entity.id
_entity.type
_entity.pdbx_description
1 polymer ?
#
loop_
_entity_poly.entity_id
_entity_poly.type
_entity_poly.pdbx_seq_one_letter_code
_entity_poly.pdbx_strand_id
1 'polypeptide(L)'
;SLYSLQDALLYQPSEPDTSRLIVQTPDYFHMPYEILTIPTSDNEKLHGYLIKQMQNGDDCPTLVFFHGNAGNIGHRYEGNLMTLKSC
;
A
#
# COMPACT_ATOMS: atom_id res chain seq x y z
N SER A 1 -23.11 18.80 1.75
CA SER A 1 -23.01 18.18 0.40
C SER A 1 -21.64 17.52 0.28
N LEU A 2 -21.34 16.77 -0.79
CA LEU A 2 -20.00 16.20 -1.02
C LEU A 2 -18.89 17.26 -0.95
N TYR A 3 -19.20 18.49 -1.40
CA TYR A 3 -18.30 19.64 -1.32
C TYR A 3 -17.84 19.97 0.11
N SER A 4 -18.73 19.80 1.10
CA SER A 4 -18.41 20.07 2.51
C SER A 4 -17.53 18.99 3.15
N LEU A 5 -17.42 17.82 2.54
CA LEU A 5 -16.61 16.70 3.01
C LEU A 5 -15.25 16.63 2.32
N GLN A 6 -14.94 17.53 1.38
CA GLN A 6 -13.71 17.45 0.61
C GLN A 6 -12.46 17.49 1.50
N ASP A 7 -12.51 18.23 2.60
CA ASP A 7 -11.36 18.37 3.51
C ASP A 7 -11.09 17.10 4.33
N ALA A 8 -12.14 16.29 4.57
CA ALA A 8 -12.00 14.98 5.19
C ALA A 8 -11.44 13.91 4.23
N LEU A 9 -11.38 14.20 2.93
CA LEU A 9 -10.80 13.34 1.90
C LEU A 9 -9.32 13.68 1.61
N LEU A 10 -8.81 14.79 2.15
CA LEU A 10 -7.41 15.16 2.05
C LEU A 10 -6.55 14.31 2.97
N TYR A 11 -5.43 13.81 2.44
CA TYR A 11 -4.39 13.19 3.27
C TYR A 11 -3.88 14.21 4.29
N GLN A 12 -3.83 13.81 5.56
CA GLN A 12 -3.30 14.61 6.66
C GLN A 12 -1.87 14.17 6.95
N PRO A 13 -0.86 14.80 6.35
CA PRO A 13 0.51 14.32 6.41
C PRO A 13 1.20 14.50 7.77
N SER A 14 0.52 15.14 8.73
CA SER A 14 0.96 15.34 10.11
C SER A 14 0.35 14.33 11.07
N GLU A 15 -0.59 13.48 10.62
CA GLU A 15 -1.34 12.60 11.48
C GLU A 15 -1.19 11.14 11.05
N PRO A 16 -0.59 10.28 11.90
CA PRO A 16 0.12 10.60 13.16
C PRO A 16 1.44 11.36 12.92
N ASP A 17 2.06 11.95 13.96
CA ASP A 17 3.35 12.67 13.87
C ASP A 17 4.47 11.87 13.18
N THR A 18 4.39 10.54 13.24
CA THR A 18 5.33 9.61 12.62
C THR A 18 5.06 9.33 11.14
N SER A 19 4.00 9.92 10.56
CA SER A 19 3.52 9.72 9.19
C SER A 19 4.48 10.25 8.11
N ARG A 20 5.64 10.80 8.48
CA ARG A 20 6.74 11.12 7.56
C ARG A 20 8.08 10.52 7.99
N LEU A 21 8.16 9.95 9.19
CA LEU A 21 9.41 9.51 9.81
C LEU A 21 9.59 8.00 9.76
N ILE A 22 8.49 7.25 9.89
CA ILE A 22 8.52 5.79 9.95
C ILE A 22 7.55 5.25 8.90
N VAL A 23 8.08 4.60 7.87
CA VAL A 23 7.28 3.85 6.90
C VAL A 23 7.37 2.38 7.29
N GLN A 24 6.29 1.82 7.80
CA GLN A 24 6.28 0.41 8.18
C GLN A 24 6.29 -0.46 6.92
N THR A 25 7.21 -1.41 6.91
CA THR A 25 7.29 -2.47 5.92
C THR A 25 6.48 -3.69 6.37
N PRO A 26 6.07 -4.60 5.47
CA PRO A 26 5.26 -5.76 5.85
C PRO A 26 5.88 -6.69 6.91
N ASP A 27 7.22 -6.73 7.06
CA ASP A 27 7.90 -7.51 8.10
C ASP A 27 7.58 -7.04 9.52
N TYR A 28 7.22 -5.77 9.71
CA TYR A 28 6.74 -5.27 11.01
C TYR A 28 5.52 -6.06 11.52
N PHE A 29 4.73 -6.63 10.58
CA PHE A 29 3.56 -7.46 10.84
C PHE A 29 3.81 -8.95 10.62
N HIS A 30 5.07 -9.38 10.55
CA HIS A 30 5.47 -10.76 10.29
C HIS A 30 4.94 -11.34 8.97
N MET A 31 4.67 -10.49 7.97
CA MET A 31 4.26 -10.93 6.64
C MET A 31 5.47 -11.05 5.72
N PRO A 32 5.70 -12.23 5.09
CA PRO A 32 6.74 -12.36 4.08
C PRO A 32 6.37 -11.53 2.85
N TYR A 33 7.33 -10.76 2.34
CA TYR A 33 7.10 -9.91 1.18
C TYR A 33 8.33 -9.84 0.26
N GLU A 34 8.05 -9.48 -0.98
CA GLU A 34 9.02 -9.13 -2.01
C GLU A 34 8.84 -7.64 -2.36
N ILE A 35 9.95 -6.95 -2.61
CA ILE A 35 9.92 -5.58 -3.10
C ILE A 35 9.77 -5.61 -4.62
N LEU A 36 8.77 -4.88 -5.12
CA LEU A 36 8.56 -4.70 -6.56
C LEU A 36 8.98 -3.30 -6.99
N THR A 37 9.69 -3.25 -8.12
CA THR A 37 9.95 -2.01 -8.88
C THR A 37 9.35 -2.19 -10.26
N ILE A 38 8.24 -1.51 -10.52
CA ILE A 38 7.47 -1.65 -11.75
C ILE A 38 7.78 -0.44 -12.64
N PRO A 39 8.41 -0.63 -13.81
CA PRO A 39 8.66 0.46 -14.75
C PRO A 39 7.35 0.86 -15.43
N THR A 40 7.16 2.16 -15.65
CA THR A 40 6.03 2.72 -16.39
C THR A 40 6.47 3.24 -17.76
N SER A 41 5.51 3.45 -18.67
CA SER A 41 5.79 3.92 -20.03
C SER A 41 6.37 5.33 -20.12
N ASP A 42 6.18 6.13 -19.07
CA ASP A 42 6.73 7.48 -18.90
C ASP A 42 8.09 7.49 -18.17
N ASN A 43 8.74 6.32 -18.04
CA ASN A 43 10.04 6.11 -17.39
C ASN A 43 10.07 6.35 -15.87
N GLU A 44 8.92 6.49 -15.23
CA GLU A 44 8.82 6.45 -13.78
C GLU A 44 8.92 5.01 -13.25
N LYS A 45 9.18 4.89 -11.94
CA LYS A 45 9.28 3.61 -11.26
C LYS A 45 8.30 3.57 -10.09
N LEU A 46 7.30 2.68 -10.19
CA LEU A 46 6.39 2.43 -9.09
C LEU A 46 7.01 1.44 -8.13
N HIS A 47 7.01 1.79 -6.84
CA HIS A 47 7.46 0.92 -5.77
C HIS A 47 6.25 0.23 -5.12
N GLY A 48 6.36 -1.07 -4.89
CA GLY A 48 5.28 -1.86 -4.29
C GLY A 48 5.77 -3.05 -3.48
N TYR A 49 4.85 -3.70 -2.78
CA TYR A 49 5.09 -4.93 -2.04
C TYR A 49 4.25 -6.08 -2.63
N LEU A 50 4.89 -7.24 -2.83
CA LEU A 50 4.25 -8.49 -3.20
C LEU A 50 4.26 -9.40 -1.98
N ILE A 51 3.08 -9.80 -1.50
CA ILE A 51 2.95 -10.65 -0.32
C ILE A 51 2.26 -11.92 -0.77
N LYS A 52 3.01 -13.01 -0.85
CA LYS A 52 2.48 -14.29 -1.32
C LYS A 52 1.75 -15.03 -0.21
N GLN A 53 0.80 -15.88 -0.58
CA GLN A 53 0.22 -16.83 0.38
C GLN A 53 1.29 -17.82 0.85
N MET A 54 1.20 -18.23 2.12
CA MET A 54 2.07 -19.30 2.62
C MET A 54 1.65 -20.69 2.12
N GLN A 55 0.41 -20.85 1.66
CA GLN A 55 -0.10 -22.09 1.09
C GLN A 55 -0.58 -21.81 -0.33
N ASN A 56 -0.01 -22.52 -1.31
CA ASN A 56 -0.39 -22.40 -2.71
C ASN A 56 -1.70 -23.16 -2.91
N GLY A 57 -2.78 -22.42 -3.19
CA GLY A 57 -4.02 -22.97 -3.71
C GLY A 57 -4.15 -22.63 -5.20
N ASP A 58 -4.59 -23.57 -6.02
CA ASP A 58 -4.73 -23.34 -7.47
C ASP A 58 -5.78 -22.28 -7.83
N ASP A 59 -6.62 -21.85 -6.86
CA ASP A 59 -7.73 -20.91 -7.05
C ASP A 59 -7.66 -19.72 -6.06
N CYS A 60 -6.54 -18.99 -6.07
CA CYS A 60 -6.38 -17.77 -5.28
C CYS A 60 -6.43 -16.51 -6.17
N PRO A 61 -7.42 -15.63 -5.97
CA PRO A 61 -7.44 -14.35 -6.67
C PRO A 61 -6.34 -13.42 -6.15
N THR A 62 -5.70 -12.70 -7.09
CA THR A 62 -4.74 -11.66 -6.77
C THR A 62 -5.45 -10.34 -6.50
N LEU A 63 -5.27 -9.79 -5.30
CA LEU A 63 -5.67 -8.42 -5.01
C LEU A 63 -4.62 -7.45 -5.58
N VAL A 64 -5.05 -6.29 -6.09
CA VAL A 64 -4.18 -5.15 -6.37
C VAL A 64 -4.82 -3.95 -5.70
N PHE A 65 -4.02 -3.17 -5.00
CA PHE A 65 -4.52 -2.10 -4.16
C PHE A 65 -3.61 -0.88 -4.27
N PHE A 66 -4.14 0.34 -4.26
CA PHE A 66 -3.36 1.57 -4.41
C PHE A 66 -3.64 2.51 -3.24
N HIS A 67 -2.59 3.09 -2.64
CA HIS A 67 -2.79 4.10 -1.60
C HIS A 67 -3.42 5.38 -2.20
N GLY A 68 -4.05 6.19 -1.34
CA GLY A 68 -4.61 7.48 -1.76
C GLY A 68 -3.53 8.52 -2.04
N ASN A 69 -3.91 9.61 -2.71
CA ASN A 69 -3.03 10.73 -3.06
C ASN A 69 -2.24 11.24 -1.84
N ALA A 70 -0.96 11.57 -2.07
CA ALA A 70 0.02 12.01 -1.06
C ALA A 70 0.29 11.02 0.10
N GLY A 71 -0.37 9.85 0.11
CA GLY A 71 -0.11 8.79 1.08
C GLY A 71 1.17 8.02 0.80
N ASN A 72 1.57 7.22 1.77
CA ASN A 72 2.61 6.21 1.65
C ASN A 72 2.00 4.83 1.97
N ILE A 73 2.43 3.80 1.25
CA ILE A 73 1.97 2.42 1.43
C ILE A 73 2.17 1.88 2.85
N GLY A 74 3.18 2.35 3.59
CA GLY A 74 3.46 1.91 4.95
C GLY A 74 2.58 2.53 6.04
N HIS A 75 1.73 3.52 5.73
CA HIS A 75 0.88 4.20 6.74
C HIS A 75 -0.55 3.68 6.81
N ARG A 76 -0.96 2.76 5.94
CA ARG A 76 -2.38 2.33 5.88
C ARG A 76 -2.60 0.84 6.01
N TYR A 77 -1.89 0.21 6.94
CA TYR A 77 -2.08 -1.21 7.25
C TYR A 77 -3.48 -1.53 7.83
N GLU A 78 -4.22 -0.55 8.34
CA GLU A 78 -5.62 -0.73 8.77
C GLU A 78 -6.66 -0.81 7.62
N GLY A 79 -6.24 -0.76 6.35
CA GLY A 79 -7.19 -1.09 5.28
C GLY A 79 -6.77 -0.85 3.83
N ASN A 80 -5.52 -0.49 3.53
CA ASN A 80 -5.17 0.02 2.22
C ASN A 80 -3.67 -0.26 1.87
N LEU A 81 -3.30 -1.53 1.68
CA LEU A 81 -1.96 -1.99 1.30
C LEU A 81 -1.94 -2.49 -0.15
N MET A 82 -1.00 -2.04 -1.01
CA MET A 82 -0.75 -2.70 -2.30
C MET A 82 -0.16 -4.07 -2.01
N THR A 83 -1.03 -5.05 -1.87
CA THR A 83 -0.69 -6.45 -1.70
C THR A 83 -0.96 -7.12 -3.02
N LEU A 84 0.05 -7.38 -3.82
CA LEU A 84 -0.12 -8.43 -4.83
C LEU A 84 -0.12 -9.75 -4.06
N LYS A 85 -1.31 -10.32 -3.82
CA LYS A 85 -1.43 -11.63 -3.17
C LYS A 85 -1.46 -12.73 -4.21
N SER A 86 -0.29 -13.04 -4.75
CA SER A 86 -0.10 -14.18 -5.65
C SER A 86 0.06 -15.46 -4.82
N CYS A 87 -0.41 -16.59 -5.35
CA CYS A 87 0.21 -17.87 -5.00
C CYS A 87 1.71 -17.85 -5.33
#